data_AF-A0AAP3EMV9-F1
#
_entry.id   AF-A0AAP3EMV9-F1
#
_cell.length_a   1.000
_cell.length_b   1.000
_cell.length_c   1.000
_cell.angle_alpha   90.00
_cell.angle_beta   90.00
_cell.angle_gamma   90.00
#
_symmetry.space_group_name_H-M   'P 1'
#
loop_
_entity.id
_entity.type
_entity.pdbx_description
1 polymer ?
#
loop_
_entity_poly.entity_id
_entity_poly.type
_entity_poly.pdbx_seq_one_letter_code
_entity_poly.pdbx_strand_id
1 'polypeptide(L)'
;KLATVTMPQASSVVSITLIGGAGFNVGSPQQAGISELVLRAGNGNPKGITGALWQRTSTGFTNFAWVNTSGDTYDIYVAIGNYATGVNIQWDYTSNASVTIHTSPAYSANKPEGLTDGTVYSLYTPSEQFHP
;
A
#
# COMPACT_ATOMS: atom_id res chain seq x y z
N LYS A 1 -4.37 3.70 9.17
CA LYS A 1 -2.98 3.19 9.34
C LYS A 1 -2.98 1.69 9.05
N LEU A 2 -2.39 1.26 7.93
CA LEU A 2 -2.40 -0.15 7.51
C LEU A 2 -1.36 -0.98 8.25
N ALA A 3 -0.14 -0.48 8.35
CA ALA A 3 0.98 -1.22 8.91
C ALA A 3 1.90 -0.33 9.74
N THR A 4 2.68 -0.95 10.62
CA THR A 4 3.90 -0.38 11.17
C THR A 4 5.05 -1.27 10.71
N VAL A 5 6.09 -0.68 10.14
CA VAL A 5 7.26 -1.40 9.63
C VAL A 5 8.52 -0.89 10.30
N THR A 6 9.46 -1.77 10.63
CA THR A 6 10.83 -1.39 10.99
C THR A 6 11.74 -1.83 9.85
N MET A 7 12.42 -0.87 9.23
CA MET A 7 13.20 -1.05 8.01
C MET A 7 14.58 -0.40 8.14
N PRO A 8 15.57 -1.13 8.69
CA PRO A 8 16.95 -0.64 8.77
C PRO A 8 17.48 -0.12 7.43
N GLN A 9 18.33 0.91 7.50
CA GLN A 9 18.98 1.56 6.34
C GLN A 9 20.07 0.67 5.68
N ALA A 10 19.68 -0.55 5.30
CA ALA A 10 20.53 -1.60 4.79
C ALA A 10 19.78 -2.42 3.71
N SER A 11 19.17 -1.72 2.74
CA SER A 11 18.37 -2.32 1.65
C SER A 11 17.22 -3.21 2.11
N SER A 12 16.60 -2.89 3.25
CA SER A 12 15.38 -3.54 3.71
C SER A 12 14.26 -3.38 2.67
N VAL A 13 13.51 -4.44 2.40
CA VAL A 13 12.35 -4.41 1.49
C VAL A 13 11.14 -4.98 2.20
N VAL A 14 9.99 -4.33 2.03
CA VAL A 14 8.68 -4.80 2.47
C VAL A 14 7.75 -4.80 1.26
N SER A 15 7.02 -5.90 1.06
CA SER A 15 5.95 -6.01 0.07
C SER A 15 4.63 -6.23 0.79
N ILE A 16 3.59 -5.51 0.40
CA ILE A 16 2.22 -5.67 0.89
C ILE A 16 1.28 -5.70 -0.32
N THR A 17 0.53 -6.79 -0.46
CA THR A 17 -0.44 -6.96 -1.54
C THR A 17 -1.85 -6.96 -0.97
N LEU A 18 -2.70 -6.09 -1.51
CA LEU A 18 -4.14 -6.14 -1.34
C LEU A 18 -4.76 -6.99 -2.45
N ILE A 19 -5.58 -7.96 -2.06
CA ILE A 19 -6.45 -8.74 -2.95
C ILE A 19 -7.91 -8.47 -2.56
N GLY A 20 -8.71 -8.07 -3.54
CA GLY A 20 -10.01 -7.46 -3.35
C GLY A 20 -9.94 -5.93 -3.38
N GLY A 21 -11.09 -5.28 -3.24
CA GLY A 21 -11.19 -3.83 -3.31
C GLY A 21 -12.50 -3.32 -2.70
N ALA A 22 -12.83 -2.06 -3.02
CA ALA A 22 -14.08 -1.44 -2.63
C ALA A 22 -15.30 -2.08 -3.31
N GLY A 23 -16.15 -2.73 -2.51
CA GLY A 23 -17.38 -3.41 -2.91
C GLY A 23 -17.21 -4.88 -3.29
N PHE A 24 -18.34 -5.57 -3.49
CA PHE A 24 -18.42 -7.02 -3.73
C PHE A 24 -19.59 -7.41 -4.66
N ASN A 25 -19.92 -6.53 -5.61
CA ASN A 25 -21.00 -6.68 -6.56
C ASN A 25 -20.64 -7.69 -7.67
N VAL A 26 -21.53 -8.64 -7.91
CA VAL A 26 -21.44 -9.55 -9.06
C VAL A 26 -21.41 -8.73 -10.37
N GLY A 27 -20.55 -9.14 -11.30
CA GLY A 27 -20.39 -8.46 -12.60
C GLY A 27 -19.51 -7.20 -12.57
N SER A 28 -18.93 -6.83 -11.42
CA SER A 28 -17.95 -5.75 -11.28
C SER A 28 -16.54 -6.32 -11.10
N PRO A 29 -15.87 -6.82 -12.17
CA PRO A 29 -14.60 -7.52 -12.05
C PRO A 29 -13.48 -6.67 -11.43
N GLN A 30 -13.57 -5.35 -11.53
CA GLN A 30 -12.62 -4.42 -10.92
C GLN A 30 -12.61 -4.51 -9.38
N GLN A 31 -13.64 -5.09 -8.75
CA GLN A 31 -13.74 -5.31 -7.30
C GLN A 31 -13.00 -6.58 -6.85
N ALA A 32 -12.73 -7.52 -7.77
CA ALA A 32 -11.74 -8.59 -7.57
C ALA A 32 -10.32 -8.06 -7.86
N GLY A 33 -10.01 -6.91 -7.25
CA GLY A 33 -8.83 -6.12 -7.55
C GLY A 33 -7.53 -6.64 -6.96
N ILE A 34 -6.42 -6.13 -7.47
CA ILE A 34 -5.09 -6.33 -6.89
C ILE A 34 -4.39 -4.96 -6.82
N SER A 35 -3.74 -4.69 -5.69
CA SER A 35 -2.84 -3.55 -5.53
C SER A 35 -1.60 -3.97 -4.76
N GLU A 36 -0.42 -3.60 -5.24
CA GLU A 36 0.86 -4.05 -4.69
C GLU A 36 1.65 -2.83 -4.21
N LEU A 37 1.93 -2.77 -2.92
CA LEU A 37 2.78 -1.76 -2.31
C LEU A 37 4.14 -2.36 -2.00
N VAL A 38 5.21 -1.75 -2.52
CA VAL A 38 6.59 -2.08 -2.15
C VAL A 38 7.24 -0.88 -1.49
N LEU A 39 7.89 -1.11 -0.36
CA LEU A 39 8.72 -0.16 0.36
C LEU A 39 10.17 -0.63 0.31
N ARG A 40 11.11 0.31 0.19
CA ARG A 40 12.54 0.03 0.22
C ARG A 40 13.28 1.06 1.07
N ALA A 41 14.08 0.59 2.02
CA ALA A 41 14.94 1.47 2.81
C ALA A 41 16.16 1.96 2.01
N GLY A 42 16.53 3.20 2.27
CA GLY A 42 17.74 3.81 1.72
C GLY A 42 19.03 3.25 2.34
N ASN A 43 20.13 3.90 2.00
CA ASN A 43 21.47 3.62 2.51
C ASN A 43 21.86 4.52 3.70
N GLY A 44 20.88 5.19 4.31
CA GLY A 44 21.10 6.15 5.40
C GLY A 44 21.48 7.57 4.95
N ASN A 45 21.64 7.84 3.65
CA ASN A 45 22.12 9.12 3.13
C ASN A 45 21.38 9.57 1.85
N PRO A 46 20.24 10.29 1.95
CA PRO A 46 19.53 10.62 3.18
C PRO A 46 18.85 9.40 3.82
N LYS A 47 18.66 9.44 5.13
CA LYS A 47 17.93 8.40 5.85
C LYS A 47 16.46 8.43 5.49
N GLY A 48 15.89 7.29 5.12
CA GLY A 48 14.48 7.19 4.78
C GLY A 48 14.10 5.90 4.10
N ILE A 49 12.86 5.86 3.64
CA ILE A 49 12.36 4.84 2.72
C ILE A 49 11.88 5.52 1.44
N THR A 50 11.86 4.75 0.37
CA THR A 50 11.05 5.03 -0.82
C THR A 50 9.95 3.99 -0.90
N GLY A 51 8.90 4.28 -1.65
CA GLY A 51 7.85 3.32 -1.90
C GLY A 51 7.20 3.54 -3.26
N ALA A 52 6.65 2.46 -3.78
CA ALA A 52 5.82 2.46 -4.97
C ALA A 52 4.57 1.60 -4.75
N LEU A 53 3.43 2.12 -5.21
CA LEU A 53 2.17 1.41 -5.25
C LEU A 53 1.80 1.15 -6.71
N TRP A 54 1.66 -0.11 -7.10
CA TRP A 54 1.15 -0.51 -8.40
C TRP A 54 -0.34 -0.82 -8.30
N GLN A 55 -1.14 0.00 -8.97
CA GLN A 55 -2.58 -0.19 -9.07
C GLN A 55 -2.91 -1.02 -10.31
N ARG A 56 -3.34 -2.27 -10.12
CA ARG A 56 -3.80 -3.14 -11.21
C ARG A 56 -5.30 -3.03 -11.47
N THR A 57 -6.04 -2.36 -10.59
CA THR A 57 -7.48 -2.09 -10.69
C THR A 57 -7.84 -0.77 -9.99
N SER A 58 -8.97 -0.17 -10.34
CA SER A 58 -9.42 1.13 -9.80
C SER A 58 -9.98 1.11 -8.38
N THR A 59 -10.32 -0.07 -7.83
CA THR A 59 -11.04 -0.17 -6.53
C THR A 59 -10.15 -0.62 -5.35
N GLY A 60 -8.87 -0.92 -5.59
CA GLY A 60 -7.92 -1.32 -4.55
C GLY A 60 -7.32 -0.11 -3.81
N PHE A 61 -6.06 -0.22 -3.39
CA PHE A 61 -5.37 0.95 -2.82
C PHE A 61 -5.26 2.05 -3.90
N THR A 62 -5.64 3.27 -3.53
CA THR A 62 -5.65 4.44 -4.43
C THR A 62 -4.49 5.38 -4.20
N ASN A 63 -3.93 5.36 -3.00
CA ASN A 63 -2.78 6.15 -2.62
C ASN A 63 -2.10 5.50 -1.41
N PHE A 64 -0.88 5.91 -1.11
CA PHE A 64 -0.23 5.56 0.15
C PHE A 64 0.76 6.63 0.57
N ALA A 65 1.03 6.66 1.86
CA ALA A 65 1.98 7.55 2.49
C ALA A 65 2.59 6.90 3.73
N TRP A 66 3.65 7.48 4.26
CA TRP A 66 4.24 7.03 5.51
C TRP A 66 4.62 8.20 6.43
N VAL A 67 4.69 7.89 7.73
CA VAL A 67 5.26 8.77 8.76
C VAL A 67 6.44 8.04 9.40
N ASN A 68 7.60 8.68 9.49
CA ASN A 68 8.70 8.16 10.30
C ASN A 68 8.38 8.44 11.78
N THR A 69 8.12 7.40 12.56
CA THR A 69 7.70 7.54 13.95
C THR A 69 8.87 7.52 14.93
N SER A 70 9.94 6.78 14.60
CA SER A 70 11.20 6.78 15.34
C SER A 70 12.24 5.94 14.61
N GLY A 71 13.48 6.45 14.49
CA GLY A 71 14.60 5.69 13.94
C GLY A 71 14.29 5.12 12.55
N ASP A 72 14.31 3.79 12.43
CA ASP A 72 13.98 3.04 11.21
C ASP A 72 12.53 2.54 11.17
N THR A 73 11.66 3.07 12.03
CA THR A 73 10.25 2.68 12.14
C THR A 73 9.35 3.68 11.43
N TYR A 74 8.41 3.14 10.64
CA TYR A 74 7.50 3.91 9.81
C TYR A 74 6.08 3.37 9.98
N ASP A 75 5.12 4.28 10.16
CA ASP A 75 3.71 3.97 10.04
C ASP A 75 3.27 4.17 8.59
N ILE A 76 2.64 3.15 8.03
CA ILE A 76 2.20 3.10 6.64
C ILE A 76 0.69 3.33 6.57
N TYR A 77 0.30 4.27 5.73
CA TYR A 77 -1.08 4.66 5.49
C TYR A 77 -1.43 4.41 4.03
N VAL A 78 -2.62 3.90 3.79
CA VAL A 78 -3.15 3.68 2.44
C VAL A 78 -4.50 4.36 2.35
N ALA A 79 -4.81 4.88 1.17
CA ALA A 79 -6.15 5.27 0.79
C ALA A 79 -6.81 4.12 0.05
N ILE A 80 -8.08 3.88 0.33
CA ILE A 80 -8.92 2.90 -0.36
C ILE A 80 -10.35 3.43 -0.39
N GLY A 81 -11.11 3.07 -1.42
CA GLY A 81 -12.52 3.45 -1.51
C GLY A 81 -13.35 2.91 -0.34
N ASN A 82 -14.49 3.56 -0.09
CA ASN A 82 -15.48 3.05 0.86
C ASN A 82 -15.93 1.63 0.50
N TYR A 83 -16.40 0.88 1.50
CA TYR A 83 -16.89 -0.49 1.33
C TYR A 83 -15.82 -1.52 0.92
N ALA A 84 -14.54 -1.27 1.20
CA ALA A 84 -13.50 -2.30 1.13
C ALA A 84 -13.62 -3.29 2.31
N THR A 85 -14.70 -4.07 2.30
CA THR A 85 -15.04 -5.03 3.36
C THR A 85 -14.53 -6.42 3.01
N GLY A 86 -13.84 -7.08 3.95
CA GLY A 86 -13.41 -8.48 3.77
C GLY A 86 -12.32 -8.66 2.70
N VAL A 87 -11.40 -7.70 2.58
CA VAL A 87 -10.23 -7.80 1.70
C VAL A 87 -9.16 -8.73 2.28
N ASN A 88 -8.30 -9.26 1.43
CA ASN A 88 -7.15 -10.07 1.83
C ASN A 88 -5.86 -9.25 1.73
N ILE A 89 -5.04 -9.30 2.77
CA ILE A 89 -3.72 -8.67 2.82
C ILE A 89 -2.67 -9.76 2.94
N GLN A 90 -1.76 -9.79 1.98
CA GLN A 90 -0.56 -10.61 2.01
C GLN A 90 0.65 -9.70 2.17
N TRP A 91 1.66 -10.15 2.91
CA TRP A 91 2.89 -9.39 3.07
C TRP A 91 4.09 -10.30 3.21
N ASP A 92 5.24 -9.79 2.79
CA ASP A 92 6.54 -10.43 2.95
C ASP A 92 7.63 -9.34 3.08
N TYR A 93 8.78 -9.69 3.62
CA TYR A 93 9.85 -8.74 3.90
C TYR A 93 11.22 -9.41 4.01
N THR A 94 12.28 -8.63 3.77
CA THR A 94 13.66 -9.10 3.94
C THR A 94 13.97 -9.40 5.40
N SER A 95 14.90 -10.32 5.67
CA SER A 95 15.22 -10.82 7.01
C SER A 95 15.64 -9.76 8.05
N ASN A 96 16.08 -8.59 7.60
CA ASN A 96 16.46 -7.45 8.43
C ASN A 96 15.32 -6.46 8.71
N ALA A 97 14.12 -6.68 8.17
CA ALA A 97 12.95 -5.86 8.39
C ALA A 97 11.91 -6.56 9.29
N SER A 98 10.90 -5.82 9.71
CA SER A 98 9.72 -6.38 10.35
C SER A 98 8.46 -5.60 9.94
N VAL A 99 7.32 -6.30 9.96
CA VAL A 99 6.01 -5.77 9.58
C VAL A 99 4.97 -6.18 10.60
N THR A 100 4.21 -5.22 11.10
CA THR A 100 2.97 -5.44 11.85
C THR A 100 1.80 -4.91 11.02
N ILE A 101 0.97 -5.81 10.50
CA ILE A 101 -0.28 -5.44 9.83
C ILE A 101 -1.38 -5.19 10.88
N HIS A 102 -2.07 -4.06 10.77
CA HIS A 102 -3.23 -3.75 11.59
C HIS A 102 -4.47 -4.32 10.90
N THR A 103 -4.97 -5.46 11.36
CA THR A 103 -6.11 -6.19 10.76
C THR A 103 -7.47 -5.50 10.98
N SER A 104 -7.51 -4.49 11.84
CA SER A 104 -8.67 -3.61 12.03
C SER A 104 -8.18 -2.16 12.09
N PRO A 105 -7.68 -1.63 10.96
CA PRO A 105 -7.05 -0.32 10.94
C PRO A 105 -8.11 0.77 11.15
N ALA A 106 -7.82 1.72 12.03
CA ALA A 106 -8.69 2.88 12.22
C ALA A 106 -8.77 3.68 10.91
N TYR A 107 -10.00 3.92 10.45
CA TYR A 107 -10.29 4.81 9.34
C TYR A 107 -10.18 6.27 9.80
N SER A 108 -9.62 7.11 8.93
CA SER A 108 -9.64 8.57 9.06
C SER A 108 -9.93 9.15 7.69
N ALA A 109 -10.91 10.06 7.62
CA ALA A 109 -11.18 10.83 6.40
C ALA A 109 -10.05 11.84 6.12
N ASN A 110 -9.41 12.33 7.18
CA ASN A 110 -8.31 13.28 7.08
C ASN A 110 -6.99 12.53 6.96
N LYS A 111 -6.21 12.99 5.99
CA LYS A 111 -4.84 12.60 5.80
C LYS A 111 -3.98 13.07 7.01
N PRO A 112 -3.19 12.19 7.67
CA PRO A 112 -2.37 12.58 8.82
C PRO A 112 -1.37 13.70 8.50
N GLU A 113 -1.04 14.53 9.48
CA GLU A 113 0.02 15.54 9.32
C GLU A 113 1.41 14.90 9.32
N GLY A 114 2.39 15.56 8.67
CA GLY A 114 3.80 15.15 8.70
C GLY A 114 4.15 13.89 7.91
N LEU A 115 3.27 13.42 7.03
CA LEU A 115 3.56 12.28 6.17
C LEU A 115 4.37 12.66 4.93
N THR A 116 5.06 11.65 4.40
CA THR A 116 5.66 11.66 3.06
C THR A 116 4.81 10.83 2.12
N ASP A 117 4.45 11.40 0.97
CA ASP A 117 3.71 10.70 -0.07
C ASP A 117 4.60 9.74 -0.85
N GLY A 118 4.03 8.60 -1.20
CA GLY A 118 4.67 7.65 -2.09
C GLY A 118 4.35 7.87 -3.57
N THR A 119 4.96 7.06 -4.42
CA THR A 119 4.70 7.10 -5.87
C THR A 119 3.66 6.05 -6.26
N VAL A 120 2.64 6.45 -7.00
CA VAL A 120 1.60 5.55 -7.51
C VAL A 120 1.79 5.32 -9.01
N TYR A 121 1.82 4.06 -9.43
CA TYR A 121 1.85 3.63 -10.81
C TYR A 121 0.54 2.92 -11.17
N SER A 122 -0.23 3.50 -12.09
CA SER A 122 -1.44 2.86 -12.61
C SER A 122 -1.08 1.95 -13.77
N LEU A 123 -1.35 0.65 -13.62
CA LEU A 123 -1.11 -0.37 -14.63
C LEU A 123 -2.39 -0.94 -15.24
N TYR A 124 -3.57 -0.50 -14.77
CA TYR A 124 -4.83 -0.94 -15.36
C TYR A 124 -5.13 -0.13 -16.64
N THR A 125 -5.31 -0.83 -17.75
CA THR A 125 -5.86 -0.26 -18.98
C THR A 125 -7.36 -0.54 -18.99
N PRO A 126 -8.24 0.49 -19.06
CA PRO A 126 -9.67 0.27 -19.26
C PRO A 126 -9.89 -0.59 -20.51
N SER A 127 -10.89 -1.49 -20.50
CA SER A 127 -11.14 -2.46 -21.56
C SER A 127 -11.58 -1.86 -22.92
N GLU A 128 -11.50 -0.54 -23.11
CA GLU A 128 -11.76 0.10 -24.40
C GLU A 128 -10.52 0.03 -25.30
N GLN A 129 -10.22 -1.14 -25.87
CA GLN A 129 -9.50 -1.27 -27.16
C GLN A 129 -9.37 -2.71 -27.68
N PHE A 130 -10.41 -3.53 -27.55
CA PHE A 130 -10.57 -4.69 -28.43
C PHE A 130 -11.89 -4.54 -29.18
N HIS A 131 -11.91 -3.60 -30.12
CA HIS A 131 -12.86 -3.68 -31.22
C HIS A 131 -12.31 -4.71 -32.22
N PRO A 132 -13.13 -5.67 -32.71
CA PRO A 132 -12.72 -6.62 -33.73
C PRO A 132 -12.34 -5.93 -35.04
#